data_AF-A0A3D3YYK5-F1
#
_entry.id   AF-A0A3D3YYK5-F1
#
_cell.length_a   1.000
_cell.length_b   1.000
_cell.length_c   1.000
_cell.angle_alpha   90.00
_cell.angle_beta   90.00
_cell.angle_gamma   90.00
#
_symmetry.space_group_name_H-M   'P 1'
#
loop_
_entity.id
_entity.type
_entity.pdbx_description
1 polymer ?
#
loop_
_entity_poly.entity_id
_entity_poly.type
_entity_poly.pdbx_seq_one_letter_code
_entity_poly.pdbx_strand_id
1 'polypeptide(L)' 'MADLLLFHHAQGLTAGCISFADDLRAAGHVVHTPDLYDGK' A
#
# COMPACT_ATOMS: atom_id res chain seq x y z
N MET A 1 -11.77 -2.56 11.59
CA MET A 1 -10.54 -3.33 11.31
C MET A 1 -10.79 -4.20 10.10
N ALA A 2 -9.92 -4.14 9.09
CA ALA A 2 -9.98 -4.95 7.87
C ALA A 2 -8.55 -5.23 7.37
N ASP A 3 -8.38 -6.32 6.63
CA ASP A 3 -7.16 -6.65 5.89
C ASP A 3 -7.29 -6.15 4.45
N LEU A 4 -6.40 -5.25 4.04
CA LEU A 4 -6.43 -4.56 2.76
C LEU A 4 -5.18 -4.88 1.94
N LEU A 5 -5.37 -5.14 0.64
CA LEU A 5 -4.30 -5.27 -0.33
C LEU A 5 -4.30 -4.03 -1.23
N LEU A 6 -3.26 -3.21 -1.12
CA LEU A 6 -3.08 -2.02 -1.94
C LEU A 6 -1.99 -2.28 -2.97
N PHE A 7 -2.40 -2.40 -4.24
CA PHE A 7 -1.46 -2.53 -5.34
C PHE A 7 -0.75 -1.21 -5.64
N HIS A 8 0.47 -1.34 -6.17
CA HIS A 8 1.26 -0.21 -6.63
C HIS A 8 0.59 0.57 -7.77
N HIS A 9 1.14 1.74 -8.07
CA HIS A 9 0.73 2.52 -9.23
C HIS A 9 1.41 2.00 -10.51
N ALA A 10 0.96 2.44 -11.68
CA ALA A 10 1.63 2.18 -12.96
C ALA A 10 3.08 2.71 -13.04
N GLN A 11 3.52 3.49 -12.05
CA GLN A 11 4.91 3.98 -11.89
C GLN A 11 5.65 3.27 -10.73
N GLY A 12 5.16 2.13 -10.25
CA GLY A 12 5.71 1.41 -9.09
C GLY A 12 5.13 1.89 -7.76
N LEU A 13 5.74 1.45 -6.65
CA LEU A 13 5.30 1.83 -5.30
C LEU A 13 5.77 3.25 -4.95
N THR A 14 4.99 4.25 -5.36
CA THR A 14 5.32 5.66 -5.16
C THR A 14 5.13 6.11 -3.70
N ALA A 15 5.74 7.24 -3.32
CA ALA A 15 5.53 7.86 -2.02
C ALA A 15 4.05 8.18 -1.72
N GLY A 16 3.26 8.51 -2.76
CA GLY A 16 1.82 8.72 -2.61
C GLY A 16 1.07 7.45 -2.21
N CYS A 17 1.42 6.30 -2.79
CA CYS A 17 0.86 5.00 -2.40
C CYS A 17 1.21 4.65 -0.94
N ILE A 18 2.45 4.94 -0.51
CA ILE A 18 2.90 4.71 0.87
C ILE A 18 2.12 5.58 1.84
N SER A 19 2.03 6.89 1.58
CA SER A 19 1.28 7.83 2.43
C SER A 19 -0.19 7.41 2.58
N PHE A 20 -0.83 6.99 1.49
CA PHE A 20 -2.22 6.51 1.55
C PHE A 20 -2.36 5.22 2.37
N ALA A 21 -1.42 4.29 2.24
CA ALA A 21 -1.40 3.08 3.08
C ALA A 21 -1.24 3.43 4.56
N ASP A 22 -0.43 4.43 4.89
CA ASP A 22 -0.21 4.86 6.26
C ASP A 22 -1.46 5.50 6.88
N ASP A 23 -2.22 6.29 6.12
CA ASP A 23 -3.51 6.83 6.58
C ASP A 23 -4.50 5.69 6.92
N LEU A 24 -4.56 4.65 6.08
CA LEU A 24 -5.39 3.48 6.32
C LEU A 24 -4.92 2.68 7.54
N ARG A 25 -3.61 2.55 7.75
CA ARG A 25 -3.05 1.91 8.96
C ARG A 25 -3.40 2.72 10.21
N ALA A 26 -3.28 4.04 10.16
CA ALA A 26 -3.64 4.93 11.26
C ALA A 26 -5.13 4.84 11.63
N ALA A 27 -6.00 4.54 10.66
CA ALA A 27 -7.42 4.25 10.88
C ALA A 27 -7.70 2.85 11.48
N GLY A 28 -6.66 2.04 11.73
CA GLY A 28 -6.78 0.73 12.37
C GLY A 28 -7.00 -0.44 11.39
N HIS A 29 -6.52 -0.31 10.14
CA HIS A 29 -6.50 -1.41 9.17
C HIS A 29 -5.12 -2.08 9.09
N VAL A 30 -5.09 -3.35 8.70
CA VAL A 30 -3.86 -4.02 8.25
C VAL A 30 -3.76 -3.81 6.75
N VAL A 31 -2.64 -3.28 6.27
CA VAL A 31 -2.47 -2.90 4.86
C VAL A 31 -1.19 -3.50 4.30
N HIS A 32 -1.35 -4.32 3.26
CA HIS A 32 -0.25 -4.93 2.50
C HIS A 32 -0.02 -4.13 1.22
N THR A 33 1.23 -3.79 0.93
CA THR A 33 1.62 -2.97 -0.22
C THR A 33 2.71 -3.67 -1.06
N PRO A 34 2.40 -4.81 -1.71
CA PRO A 34 3.39 -5.49 -2.55
C PRO A 34 3.74 -4.66 -3.78
N ASP A 35 5.04 -4.58 -4.08
CA ASP A 35 5.52 -3.97 -5.31
C ASP A 35 5.82 -5.04 -6.37
N LEU A 36 4.88 -5.22 -7.31
CA LEU A 36 5.02 -6.19 -8.39
C LEU A 36 6.01 -5.76 -9.49
N TYR A 37 6.55 -4.53 -9.44
CA TYR A 37 7.53 -4.03 -10.42
C TYR A 37 8.97 -4.15 -9.91
N ASP A 38 9.18 -4.08 -8.58
CA ASP A 38 10.48 -4.38 -7.95
C ASP A 38 10.60 -5.86 -7.51
N GLY A 39 9.55 -6.65 -7.74
CA GLY A 39 9.68 -8.04 -8.18
C GLY A 39 10.07 -9.08 -7.12
N LYS A 40 9.34 -9.16 -6.00
CA LYS A 40 9.17 -10.43 -5.24
C LYS A 40 7.75 -10.59 -4.71
#